data_AF-A0A3C1BA92-F1
#
_entry.id   AF-A0A3C1BA92-F1
#
_cell.length_a   1.000
_cell.length_b   1.000
_cell.length_c   1.000
_cell.angle_alpha   90.00
_cell.angle_beta   90.00
_cell.angle_gamma   90.00
#
_symmetry.space_group_name_H-M   'P 1'
#
loop_
_entity.id
_entity.type
_entity.pdbx_description
1 polymer ?
#
loop_
_entity_poly.entity_id
_entity_poly.type
_entity_poly.pdbx_seq_one_letter_code
_entity_poly.pdbx_strand_id
1 'polypeptide(L)'
;MIQSASHLASLIGSRICHDLISPIGAIHNRLELISLSGPVQHEAEISLITQSCQNAASRIKFFRVAFGVSGTDRQLSTDTLLDILMPLINGPRQNLHWKIH
;
A
#
# COMPACT_ATOMS: atom_id res chain seq x y z
N MET A 1 29.56 -4.29 11.23
CA MET A 1 28.69 -3.88 12.35
C MET A 1 27.44 -4.75 12.25
N ILE A 2 27.23 -5.68 13.19
CA ILE A 2 26.05 -6.56 13.18
C ILE A 2 24.86 -5.69 13.60
N GLN A 3 23.93 -5.38 12.68
CA GLN A 3 22.67 -4.75 13.05
C GLN A 3 21.87 -5.76 13.90
N SER A 4 21.50 -5.38 15.12
CA SER A 4 20.65 -6.20 15.98
C SER A 4 19.27 -6.39 15.34
N ALA A 5 18.61 -7.51 15.63
CA ALA A 5 17.25 -7.77 15.16
C ALA A 5 16.28 -6.63 15.53
N SER A 6 16.48 -5.99 16.69
CA SER A 6 15.72 -4.82 17.12
C SER A 6 15.93 -3.60 16.22
N HIS A 7 17.15 -3.35 15.75
CA HIS A 7 17.43 -2.25 14.84
C HIS A 7 16.76 -2.50 13.48
N LEU A 8 16.83 -3.73 12.95
CA LEU A 8 16.11 -4.10 11.72
C LEU A 8 14.60 -3.91 11.86
N ALA A 9 14.00 -4.35 12.97
CA ALA A 9 12.58 -4.17 13.23
C ALA A 9 12.19 -2.68 13.24
N SER A 10 13.00 -1.81 13.85
CA SER A 10 12.77 -0.36 13.85
C SER A 10 12.84 0.26 12.45
N LEU A 11 13.80 -0.18 11.61
CA LEU A 11 13.92 0.28 10.22
C LEU A 11 12.71 -0.15 9.38
N ILE A 12 12.25 -1.39 9.53
CA ILE A 12 11.05 -1.90 8.85
C ILE A 12 9.83 -1.11 9.32
N GLY A 13 9.66 -0.88 10.62
CA GLY A 13 8.56 -0.08 11.17
C GLY A 13 8.54 1.34 10.61
N SER A 14 9.71 2.00 10.59
CA SER A 14 9.86 3.33 9.99
C SER A 14 9.46 3.35 8.51
N ARG A 15 9.89 2.33 7.73
CA ARG A 15 9.56 2.23 6.31
C ARG A 15 8.06 2.00 6.06
N ILE A 16 7.41 1.15 6.85
CA ILE A 16 5.97 0.92 6.76
C ILE A 16 5.20 2.22 7.03
N CYS A 17 5.56 2.95 8.10
CA CYS A 17 4.95 4.23 8.42
C CYS A 17 5.15 5.25 7.28
N HIS A 18 6.38 5.36 6.77
CA HIS A 18 6.70 6.26 5.66
C HIS A 18 5.85 5.96 4.41
N ASP A 19 5.71 4.70 4.03
CA ASP A 19 5.01 4.35 2.79
C ASP A 19 3.48 4.48 2.90
N LEU A 20 2.93 4.43 4.12
CA LEU A 20 1.50 4.60 4.38
C LEU A 20 1.08 6.05 4.60
N ILE A 21 1.99 6.92 5.06
CA ILE A 21 1.62 8.30 5.41
C ILE A 21 1.10 9.08 4.21
N SER A 22 1.65 8.85 3.02
CA SER A 22 1.24 9.54 1.79
C SER A 22 -0.19 9.22 1.36
N PRO A 23 -0.59 7.95 1.14
CA PRO A 23 -1.97 7.64 0.76
C PRO A 23 -2.97 7.97 1.87
N ILE A 24 -2.61 7.87 3.15
CA ILE A 24 -3.48 8.28 4.27
C ILE A 24 -3.67 9.80 4.29
N GLY A 25 -2.60 10.57 4.12
CA GLY A 25 -2.67 12.03 4.02
C GLY A 25 -3.52 12.48 2.83
N ALA A 26 -3.40 11.80 1.69
CA ALA A 26 -4.25 12.06 0.53
C ALA A 26 -5.74 11.86 0.83
N ILE A 27 -6.12 10.79 1.55
CA ILE A 27 -7.52 10.57 1.97
C ILE A 27 -8.01 11.73 2.84
N HIS A 28 -7.23 12.13 3.84
CA HIS A 28 -7.60 13.19 4.77
C HIS A 28 -7.81 14.54 4.05
N ASN A 29 -6.84 14.92 3.21
CA ASN A 29 -6.91 16.18 2.46
C ASN A 29 -8.17 16.25 1.57
N ARG A 30 -8.57 15.12 0.98
CA ARG A 30 -9.76 15.04 0.12
C ARG A 30 -11.06 15.13 0.92
N LEU A 31 -11.12 14.51 2.09
CA LEU A 31 -12.25 14.65 3.01
C LEU A 31 -12.41 16.09 3.52
N GLU A 32 -11.30 16.77 3.79
CA GLU A 32 -11.29 18.19 4.15
C GLU A 32 -11.85 19.05 2.99
N LEU A 33 -11.40 18.81 1.76
CA LEU A 33 -11.92 19.50 0.57
C LEU A 33 -13.44 19.32 0.40
N ILE A 34 -13.95 18.09 0.55
CA ILE A 34 -15.40 17.82 0.50
C ILE A 34 -16.13 18.62 1.59
N SER A 35 -15.57 18.69 2.79
CA SER A 35 -16.17 19.42 3.92
C SER A 35 -16.25 20.93 3.67
N LEU A 36 -15.31 21.49 2.89
CA LEU A 36 -15.26 22.91 2.53
C LEU A 36 -16.09 23.27 1.28
N SER A 37 -16.44 22.30 0.43
CA SER A 37 -17.00 22.54 -0.90
C SER A 37 -18.53 22.71 -0.96
N GLY A 38 -19.25 22.57 0.16
CA GLY A 38 -20.70 22.71 0.20
C GLY A 38 -21.43 21.59 -0.58
N PRO A 39 -22.73 21.75 -0.95
CA PRO A 39 -23.54 20.68 -1.55
C PRO A 39 -23.21 20.34 -3.03
N VAL A 40 -22.00 20.64 -3.51
CA VAL A 40 -21.58 20.40 -4.90
C VAL A 40 -21.33 18.90 -5.13
N GLN A 41 -21.31 18.46 -6.39
CA GLN A 41 -21.00 17.08 -6.76
C GLN A 41 -19.55 16.74 -6.41
N HIS A 42 -19.37 15.76 -5.50
CA HIS A 42 -18.06 15.32 -4.99
C HIS A 42 -17.50 14.07 -5.69
N GLU A 43 -18.02 13.71 -6.88
CA GLU A 43 -17.68 12.45 -7.54
C GLU A 43 -16.18 12.31 -7.82
N ALA A 44 -15.52 13.40 -8.23
CA ALA A 44 -14.07 13.43 -8.45
C ALA A 44 -13.28 13.18 -7.15
N GLU A 45 -13.65 13.87 -6.06
CA GLU A 45 -12.97 13.72 -4.77
C GLU A 45 -13.19 12.33 -4.17
N ILE A 46 -14.41 11.77 -4.29
CA ILE A 46 -14.71 10.39 -3.86
C ILE A 46 -13.90 9.36 -4.68
N SER A 47 -13.75 9.57 -5.99
CA SER A 47 -12.91 8.71 -6.84
C SER A 47 -11.45 8.73 -6.36
N LEU A 48 -10.91 9.91 -6.06
CA LEU A 48 -9.54 10.07 -5.55
C LEU A 48 -9.35 9.47 -4.15
N ILE A 49 -10.35 9.59 -3.27
CA ILE A 49 -10.36 8.91 -1.96
C ILE A 49 -10.31 7.41 -2.16
N THR A 50 -11.15 6.87 -3.05
CA THR A 50 -11.22 5.44 -3.34
C THR A 50 -9.88 4.91 -3.85
N GLN A 51 -9.23 5.64 -4.77
CA GLN A 51 -7.90 5.31 -5.26
C GLN A 51 -6.84 5.32 -4.15
N SER A 52 -6.89 6.32 -3.26
CA SER A 52 -5.95 6.44 -2.14
C SER A 52 -6.15 5.32 -1.10
N CYS A 53 -7.41 4.95 -0.81
CA CYS A 53 -7.76 3.81 0.02
C CYS A 53 -7.24 2.50 -0.57
N GLN A 54 -7.42 2.28 -1.88
CA GLN A 54 -6.90 1.10 -2.58
C GLN A 54 -5.37 1.04 -2.53
N ASN A 55 -4.69 2.19 -2.68
CA ASN A 55 -3.24 2.27 -2.55
C ASN A 55 -2.76 1.86 -1.14
N ALA A 56 -3.35 2.44 -0.10
CA ALA A 56 -3.03 2.09 1.30
C ALA A 56 -3.30 0.60 1.59
N ALA A 57 -4.46 0.10 1.19
CA ALA A 57 -4.85 -1.29 1.41
C ALA A 57 -3.90 -2.29 0.71
N SER A 58 -3.48 -1.98 -0.52
CA SER A 58 -2.53 -2.82 -1.28
C SER A 58 -1.16 -2.86 -0.61
N ARG A 59 -0.68 -1.73 -0.09
CA ARG A 59 0.57 -1.65 0.69
C ARG A 59 0.49 -2.48 1.96
N ILE A 60 -0.61 -2.39 2.72
CA ILE A 60 -0.81 -3.20 3.93
C ILE A 60 -0.78 -4.70 3.60
N LYS A 61 -1.49 -5.12 2.54
CA LYS A 61 -1.47 -6.51 2.08
C LYS A 61 -0.06 -6.97 1.72
N PHE A 62 0.68 -6.14 0.99
CA PHE A 62 2.08 -6.41 0.62
C PHE A 62 3.00 -6.53 1.84
N PHE A 63 2.96 -5.56 2.77
CA PHE A 63 3.79 -5.59 3.99
C PHE A 63 3.49 -6.81 4.85
N ARG A 64 2.23 -7.24 4.92
CA ARG A 64 1.84 -8.45 5.65
C ARG A 64 2.48 -9.70 5.06
N VAL A 65 2.63 -9.77 3.73
CA VAL A 65 3.32 -10.89 3.06
C VAL A 65 4.84 -10.75 3.19
N ALA A 66 5.38 -9.57 2.88
CA ALA A 66 6.82 -9.33 2.79
C ALA A 66 7.55 -9.30 4.15
N PHE A 67 6.89 -8.78 5.18
CA PHE A 67 7.49 -8.57 6.51
C PHE A 67 6.75 -9.28 7.64
N GLY A 68 5.50 -9.69 7.42
CA GLY A 68 4.63 -10.29 8.45
C GLY A 68 4.56 -11.81 8.43
N VAL A 69 5.00 -12.49 7.36
CA VAL A 69 5.00 -13.96 7.31
C VAL A 69 6.20 -14.49 8.08
N SER A 70 5.95 -15.06 9.26
CA SER A 70 6.91 -15.88 9.99
C SER A 70 6.50 -17.35 9.88
N GLY A 71 7.29 -18.17 9.17
CA GLY A 71 7.09 -19.61 9.07
C GLY A 71 7.15 -20.13 7.63
N THR A 72 7.68 -21.33 7.47
CA THR A 72 7.94 -21.99 6.18
C THR A 72 6.71 -22.61 5.52
N ASP A 73 5.55 -22.59 6.17
CA ASP A 73 4.40 -23.43 5.80
C ASP A 73 3.25 -22.68 5.10
N ARG A 74 3.44 -21.39 4.79
CA ARG A 74 2.43 -20.58 4.10
C ARG A 74 2.71 -20.54 2.59
N GLN A 75 2.10 -21.46 1.85
CA GLN A 75 2.03 -21.33 0.39
C GLN A 75 1.02 -20.25 0.00
N LEU A 76 1.42 -19.37 -0.93
CA LEU A 76 0.56 -18.38 -1.56
C LEU A 76 0.45 -18.72 -3.04
N SER A 77 -0.76 -18.65 -3.60
CA SER A 77 -0.94 -18.80 -5.04
C SER A 77 -0.33 -17.60 -5.77
N THR A 78 0.17 -17.85 -6.99
CA THR A 78 0.62 -16.80 -7.90
C THR A 78 -0.45 -15.73 -8.11
N ASP A 79 -1.71 -16.13 -8.26
CA ASP A 79 -2.82 -15.18 -8.42
C ASP A 79 -2.95 -14.24 -7.23
N THR A 80 -2.84 -14.76 -6.01
CA THR A 80 -2.87 -13.93 -4.79
C THR A 80 -1.69 -12.95 -4.74
N LEU A 81 -0.51 -13.37 -5.19
CA LEU A 81 0.66 -12.50 -5.24
C LEU A 81 0.48 -11.40 -6.30
N LEU A 82 -0.04 -11.73 -7.47
CA LEU A 82 -0.32 -10.76 -8.52
C LEU A 82 -1.40 -9.76 -8.09
N ASP A 83 -2.46 -10.20 -7.42
CA ASP A 83 -3.50 -9.32 -6.86
C ASP A 83 -2.93 -8.31 -5.84
N ILE A 84 -1.89 -8.69 -5.12
CA ILE A 84 -1.20 -7.82 -4.16
C ILE A 84 -0.23 -6.86 -4.87
N LEU A 85 0.50 -7.36 -5.86
CA LEU A 85 1.59 -6.64 -6.52
C LEU A 85 1.10 -5.69 -7.62
N MET A 86 0.12 -6.09 -8.42
CA MET A 86 -0.35 -5.30 -9.57
C MET A 86 -0.77 -3.86 -9.19
N PRO A 87 -1.53 -3.63 -8.10
CA PRO A 87 -1.87 -2.27 -7.70
C PRO A 87 -0.68 -1.40 -7.27
N LEU A 88 0.45 -2.01 -6.90
CA LEU A 88 1.67 -1.32 -6.45
C LEU A 88 2.62 -0.97 -7.61
N ILE A 89 2.58 -1.75 -8.68
CA ILE A 89 3.57 -1.71 -9.78
C ILE A 89 2.95 -1.14 -11.07
N ASN A 90 1.62 -1.01 -11.17
CA ASN A 90 0.91 -0.38 -12.29
C ASN A 90 1.02 1.15 -12.33
N GLY A 91 2.24 1.67 -12.20
CA GLY A 91 2.55 3.06 -12.56
C GLY A 91 2.86 3.18 -14.05
N PRO A 92 2.67 4.35 -14.69
CA PRO A 92 2.93 4.56 -16.12
C PRO A 92 4.39 4.33 -16.55
N ARG A 93 5.30 4.10 -15.60
CA ARG A 93 6.75 3.90 -15.83
C ARG A 93 7.23 2.50 -15.51
N GLN A 94 6.35 1.58 -15.11
CA GLN A 94 6.74 0.24 -14.65
C GLN A 94 5.84 -0.82 -15.27
N ASN A 95 6.43 -1.95 -15.67
CA ASN A 95 5.72 -3.13 -16.16
C ASN A 95 6.18 -4.34 -15.36
N LEU A 96 5.24 -5.11 -14.81
CA LEU A 96 5.53 -6.36 -14.11
C LEU A 96 5.59 -7.50 -15.13
N HIS A 97 6.73 -8.19 -15.21
CA HIS A 97 6.88 -9.41 -15.99
C HIS A 97 7.10 -10.59 -15.04
N TRP A 98 6.05 -11.36 -14.78
CA TRP A 98 6.08 -12.51 -13.88
C TRP A 98 6.39 -13.81 -14.65
N LYS A 99 7.52 -14.47 -14.32
CA LYS A 99 8.01 -15.70 -15.00
C LYS A 99 8.22 -16.88 -14.04
N ILE A 100 7.44 -16.93 -12.95
CA ILE A 100 7.48 -18.06 -12.01
C ILE A 100 6.30 -18.96 -12.35
N HIS A 101 6.61 -20.18 -12.77
CA HIS A 101 5.66 -21.27 -13.06
C HIS A 101 5.60 -22.24 -11.89
#